data_AF-A0A842YBN2-F1
#
_entry.id   AF-A0A842YBN2-F1
#
_cell.length_a   1.000
_cell.length_b   1.000
_cell.length_c   1.000
_cell.angle_alpha   90.00
_cell.angle_beta   90.00
_cell.angle_gamma   90.00
#
_symmetry.space_group_name_H-M   'P 1'
#
loop_
_entity.id
_entity.type
_entity.pdbx_description
1 polymer ?
#
loop_
_entity_poly.entity_id
_entity_poly.type
_entity_poly.pdbx_seq_one_letter_code
_entity_poly.pdbx_strand_id
1 'polypeptide(L)'
;MDVRTLPGQDEEYVLNQFRRALSIFAEDISIESVPVELGGGFNPGNISEMRSPLVEIMESVVRDLRGPEMIMVPMVSPGATDSRFFRRAFGTNAYGFSIHDGSLGVGELMAMFHGTDERVPLETLKLTSKGYMEIVRKMLG
;
A
#
# COMPACT_ATOMS: atom_id res chain seq x y z
N MET A 1 9.08 -15.96 9.95
CA MET A 1 7.76 -15.34 9.74
C MET A 1 7.98 -13.98 9.07
N ASP A 2 7.09 -13.55 8.17
CA ASP A 2 7.10 -12.18 7.63
C ASP A 2 6.05 -11.37 8.40
N VAL A 3 6.44 -10.20 8.91
CA VAL A 3 5.56 -9.30 9.66
C VAL A 3 5.60 -7.92 9.05
N ARG A 4 4.43 -7.36 8.78
CA ARG A 4 4.26 -5.99 8.31
C ARG A 4 3.85 -5.10 9.48
N THR A 5 4.68 -4.11 9.80
CA THR A 5 4.36 -3.13 10.85
C THR A 5 3.53 -1.97 10.31
N LEU A 6 2.64 -1.45 11.14
CA LEU A 6 1.98 -0.17 10.91
C LEU A 6 2.93 0.99 11.22
N PRO A 7 2.64 2.21 10.74
CA PRO A 7 3.36 3.40 11.17
C PRO A 7 3.43 3.51 12.70
N GLY A 8 4.63 3.72 13.23
CA GLY A 8 4.88 3.84 14.67
C GLY A 8 5.14 2.52 15.40
N GLN A 9 5.05 1.37 14.74
CA GLN A 9 5.44 0.07 15.29
C GLN A 9 6.88 -0.26 14.88
N ASP A 10 7.74 -0.49 15.86
CA ASP A 10 9.14 -0.86 15.68
C ASP A 10 9.36 -2.39 15.77
N GLU A 11 10.61 -2.81 15.63
CA GLU A 11 11.00 -4.22 15.75
C GLU A 11 10.73 -4.77 17.16
N GLU A 12 10.95 -3.96 18.19
CA GLU A 12 10.73 -4.35 19.58
C GLU A 12 9.24 -4.62 19.85
N TYR A 13 8.34 -3.78 19.31
CA TYR A 13 6.90 -4.01 19.36
C TYR A 13 6.54 -5.40 18.83
N VAL A 14 7.08 -5.79 17.68
CA VAL A 14 6.84 -7.11 17.04
C VAL A 14 7.37 -8.23 17.92
N LEU A 15 8.61 -8.13 18.40
CA LEU A 15 9.20 -9.14 19.28
C LEU A 15 8.39 -9.31 20.57
N ASN A 16 7.89 -8.22 21.14
CA ASN A 16 7.03 -8.26 22.32
C ASN A 16 5.67 -8.91 22.03
N GLN A 17 5.09 -8.75 20.83
CA GLN A 17 3.89 -9.49 20.44
C GLN A 17 4.15 -11.00 20.40
N PHE A 18 5.27 -11.44 19.83
CA PHE A 18 5.62 -12.86 19.79
C PHE A 18 5.88 -13.44 21.18
N ARG A 19 6.68 -12.76 22.01
CA ARG A 19 6.95 -13.17 23.40
C ARG A 19 5.66 -13.32 24.20
N ARG A 20 4.70 -12.41 24.00
CA ARG A 20 3.40 -12.47 24.67
C ARG A 20 2.57 -13.66 24.18
N ALA A 21 2.46 -13.85 22.87
CA ALA A 21 1.65 -14.90 22.25
C ALA A 21 2.20 -16.31 22.51
N LEU A 22 3.53 -16.43 22.62
CA LEU A 22 4.23 -17.72 22.78
C LEU A 22 4.78 -17.92 24.19
N SER A 23 4.28 -17.16 25.17
CA SER A 23 4.81 -17.16 26.54
C SER A 23 4.84 -18.54 27.20
N ILE A 24 3.91 -19.43 26.86
CA ILE A 24 3.84 -20.80 27.38
C ILE A 24 4.97 -21.72 26.87
N PHE A 25 5.65 -21.33 25.79
CA PHE A 25 6.74 -22.09 25.17
C PHE A 25 8.09 -21.37 25.33
N ALA A 26 8.18 -20.38 26.24
CA ALA A 26 9.32 -19.47 26.30
C ALA A 26 10.68 -20.17 26.53
N GLU A 27 10.70 -21.33 27.17
CA GLU A 27 11.92 -22.14 27.37
C GLU A 27 12.26 -23.04 26.17
N ASP A 28 11.28 -23.31 25.30
CA ASP A 28 11.40 -24.24 24.16
C ASP A 28 11.70 -23.55 22.82
N ILE A 29 11.62 -22.21 22.76
CA ILE A 29 11.77 -21.44 21.51
C ILE A 29 12.79 -20.32 21.64
N SER A 30 13.47 -20.02 20.53
CA SER A 30 14.17 -18.76 20.32
C SER A 30 13.45 -17.93 19.25
N ILE A 31 13.45 -16.61 19.43
CA ILE A 31 12.88 -15.65 18.46
C ILE A 31 14.02 -14.72 18.05
N GLU A 32 14.40 -14.78 16.78
CA GLU A 32 15.48 -13.99 16.22
C GLU A 32 15.02 -13.34 14.91
N SER A 33 15.50 -12.12 14.68
CA SER A 33 15.29 -11.43 13.41
C SER A 33 16.18 -12.03 12.33
N VAL A 34 15.65 -12.14 11.10
CA VAL A 34 16.44 -12.61 9.96
C VAL A 34 17.52 -11.57 9.62
N PRO A 35 18.80 -11.97 9.48
CA PRO A 35 19.89 -11.07 9.11
C PRO A 35 19.63 -10.37 7.76
N VAL A 36 20.14 -9.14 7.61
CA VAL A 36 19.93 -8.31 6.41
C VAL A 36 20.52 -8.99 5.17
N GLU A 37 21.70 -9.61 5.31
CA GLU A 37 22.39 -10.35 4.25
C GLU A 37 21.62 -11.57 3.74
N LEU A 38 20.68 -12.09 4.52
CA LEU A 38 19.79 -13.19 4.14
C LEU A 38 18.42 -12.69 3.63
N GLY A 39 18.31 -11.40 3.32
CA GLY A 39 17.06 -10.78 2.86
C GLY A 39 16.09 -10.42 3.98
N GLY A 40 16.56 -10.45 5.24
CA GLY A 40 15.81 -9.97 6.39
C GLY A 40 15.95 -8.46 6.62
N GLY A 41 15.88 -8.07 7.89
CA GLY A 41 16.01 -6.69 8.32
C GLY A 41 14.68 -5.95 8.52
N PHE A 42 14.66 -5.12 9.56
CA PHE A 42 13.50 -4.32 9.91
C PHE A 42 13.30 -3.15 8.94
N ASN A 43 12.10 -3.05 8.39
CA ASN A 43 11.67 -1.91 7.58
C ASN A 43 10.39 -1.31 8.18
N PRO A 44 10.46 -0.14 8.85
CA PRO A 44 9.30 0.42 9.50
C PRO A 44 8.21 0.79 8.49
N GLY A 45 6.98 0.41 8.81
CA GLY A 45 5.78 0.94 8.19
C GLY A 45 5.76 2.47 8.30
N ASN A 46 5.25 3.11 7.26
CA ASN A 46 5.15 4.55 7.16
C ASN A 46 4.03 4.91 6.18
N ILE A 47 3.51 6.13 6.28
CA ILE A 47 2.30 6.56 5.58
C ILE A 47 2.52 7.94 4.95
N SER A 48 1.73 8.24 3.93
CA SER A 48 1.53 9.60 3.44
C SER A 48 0.42 10.31 4.19
N GLU A 49 0.37 11.64 4.06
CA GLU A 49 -0.78 12.41 4.53
C GLU A 49 -2.06 11.97 3.81
N MET A 50 -3.17 11.85 4.55
CA MET A 50 -4.44 11.41 3.94
C MET A 50 -5.08 12.49 3.06
N ARG A 51 -4.68 13.75 3.24
CA ARG A 51 -5.13 14.90 2.48
C ARG A 51 -3.92 15.69 2.05
N SER A 52 -3.85 16.00 0.76
CA SER A 52 -2.81 16.83 0.16
C SER A 52 -3.32 17.38 -1.17
N PRO A 53 -2.69 18.41 -1.74
CA PRO A 53 -3.08 18.91 -3.06
C PRO A 53 -3.11 17.82 -4.15
N LEU A 54 -2.21 16.83 -4.08
CA LEU A 54 -2.21 15.70 -5.00
C LEU A 54 -3.45 14.81 -4.82
N VAL A 55 -3.89 14.59 -3.58
CA VAL A 55 -5.12 13.82 -3.30
C VAL A 55 -6.35 14.53 -3.86
N GLU A 56 -6.44 15.85 -3.70
CA GLU A 56 -7.54 16.66 -4.27
C GLU A 56 -7.59 16.56 -5.81
N ILE A 57 -6.43 16.57 -6.47
CA ILE A 57 -6.31 16.35 -7.92
C ILE A 57 -6.77 14.94 -8.28
N MET A 58 -6.29 13.90 -7.58
CA MET A 58 -6.68 12.51 -7.81
C MET A 58 -8.20 12.32 -7.66
N GLU A 59 -8.80 12.91 -6.63
CA GLU A 59 -10.26 12.91 -6.42
C GLU A 59 -11.02 13.58 -7.57
N SER A 60 -10.56 14.75 -8.03
CA SER A 60 -11.15 15.43 -9.18
C SER A 60 -11.09 14.54 -10.43
N VAL A 61 -9.93 13.93 -10.71
CA VAL A 61 -9.76 13.05 -11.88
C VAL A 61 -10.66 11.83 -11.80
N VAL A 62 -10.81 11.22 -10.63
CA VAL A 62 -11.73 10.10 -10.44
C VAL A 62 -13.17 10.53 -10.71
N ARG A 63 -13.62 11.68 -10.18
CA ARG A 63 -14.97 12.20 -10.44
C ARG A 63 -15.19 12.51 -11.92
N ASP A 64 -14.22 13.13 -12.58
CA ASP A 64 -14.29 13.48 -14.00
C ASP A 64 -14.39 12.22 -14.90
N LEU A 65 -13.75 11.12 -14.51
CA LEU A 65 -13.68 9.90 -15.31
C LEU A 65 -14.76 8.87 -14.97
N ARG A 66 -15.32 8.90 -13.75
CA ARG A 66 -16.21 7.83 -13.25
C ARG A 66 -17.56 8.30 -12.75
N GLY A 67 -17.74 9.59 -12.51
CA GLY A 67 -19.00 10.17 -12.05
C GLY A 67 -18.81 11.02 -10.78
N PRO A 68 -19.58 12.11 -10.63
CA PRO A 68 -19.47 13.02 -9.48
C PRO A 68 -19.79 12.36 -8.13
N GLU A 69 -20.51 11.24 -8.13
CA GLU A 69 -20.88 10.46 -6.95
C GLU A 69 -19.72 9.63 -6.37
N MET A 70 -18.60 9.53 -7.09
CA MET A 70 -17.46 8.70 -6.67
C MET A 70 -16.72 9.33 -5.49
N ILE A 71 -16.47 8.51 -4.47
CA ILE A 71 -15.80 8.90 -3.24
C ILE A 71 -14.48 8.13 -3.12
N MET A 72 -13.38 8.84 -2.93
CA MET A 72 -12.09 8.24 -2.62
C MET A 72 -11.96 8.08 -1.10
N VAL A 73 -11.63 6.87 -0.65
CA VAL A 73 -11.39 6.59 0.76
C VAL A 73 -9.91 6.29 0.97
N PRO A 74 -9.20 6.97 1.89
CA PRO A 74 -7.82 6.66 2.19
C PRO A 74 -7.66 5.22 2.68
N MET A 75 -6.66 4.51 2.13
CA MET A 75 -6.34 3.14 2.50
C MET A 75 -4.82 2.99 2.72
N VAL A 76 -4.45 2.26 3.76
CA VAL A 76 -3.07 1.81 3.97
C VAL A 76 -2.92 0.43 3.32
N SER A 77 -1.98 0.30 2.38
CA SER A 77 -1.69 -1.00 1.77
C SER A 77 -1.08 -1.95 2.80
N PRO A 78 -1.54 -3.20 2.92
CA PRO A 78 -0.91 -4.21 3.76
C PRO A 78 0.39 -4.75 3.14
N GLY A 79 0.64 -4.46 1.86
CA GLY A 79 1.81 -4.92 1.11
C GLY A 79 3.01 -3.98 1.19
N ALA A 80 4.17 -4.49 0.77
CA ALA A 80 5.34 -3.67 0.52
C ALA A 80 5.15 -2.84 -0.76
N THR A 81 5.54 -1.56 -0.72
CA THR A 81 5.53 -0.67 -1.89
C THR A 81 6.80 0.16 -1.94
N ASP A 82 7.23 0.57 -3.12
CA ASP A 82 8.40 1.45 -3.29
C ASP A 82 8.16 2.84 -2.72
N SER A 83 6.89 3.24 -2.54
CA SER A 83 6.50 4.49 -1.90
C SER A 83 7.16 4.68 -0.53
N ARG A 84 7.40 3.60 0.23
CA ARG A 84 8.08 3.71 1.53
C ARG A 84 9.50 4.25 1.45
N PHE A 85 10.21 3.90 0.38
CA PHE A 85 11.57 4.37 0.13
C PHE A 85 11.56 5.79 -0.39
N PHE A 86 10.65 6.12 -1.32
CA PHE A 86 10.47 7.47 -1.83
C PHE A 86 10.20 8.49 -0.72
N ARG A 87 9.25 8.19 0.16
CA ARG A 87 8.92 9.09 1.28
C ARG A 87 10.09 9.28 2.23
N ARG A 88 10.85 8.22 2.52
CA ARG A 88 12.04 8.30 3.38
C ARG A 88 13.17 9.09 2.74
N ALA A 89 13.44 8.87 1.46
CA ALA A 89 14.55 9.50 0.75
C ALA A 89 14.31 10.98 0.45
N PHE A 90 13.06 11.36 0.14
CA PHE A 90 12.74 12.69 -0.36
C PHE A 90 11.87 13.54 0.57
N GLY A 91 11.41 12.99 1.70
CA GLY A 91 10.52 13.71 2.62
C GLY A 91 9.19 14.12 1.97
N THR A 92 8.74 13.37 0.97
CA THR A 92 7.56 13.68 0.16
C THR A 92 6.39 12.75 0.47
N ASN A 93 5.23 13.03 -0.14
CA ASN A 93 4.10 12.11 -0.19
C ASN A 93 4.21 11.18 -1.42
N ALA A 94 3.80 9.92 -1.27
CA ALA A 94 3.74 8.94 -2.36
C ALA A 94 2.56 7.99 -2.16
N TYR A 95 1.67 7.93 -3.16
CA TYR A 95 0.41 7.20 -3.13
C TYR A 95 0.36 6.12 -4.21
N GLY A 96 -0.27 4.99 -3.91
CA GLY A 96 -0.71 4.05 -4.94
C GLY A 96 -2.00 4.57 -5.57
N PHE A 97 -2.16 4.44 -6.89
CA PHE A 97 -3.32 4.94 -7.61
C PHE A 97 -3.78 3.98 -8.72
N SER A 98 -5.09 3.81 -8.86
CA SER A 98 -5.72 3.09 -9.96
C SER A 98 -7.20 3.47 -10.05
N ILE A 99 -7.79 3.34 -11.24
CA ILE A 99 -9.22 3.56 -11.48
C ILE A 99 -9.80 2.29 -12.11
N HIS A 100 -10.57 1.53 -11.33
CA HIS A 100 -11.14 0.25 -11.74
C HIS A 100 -12.50 0.40 -12.42
N ASP A 101 -12.71 -0.16 -13.60
CA ASP A 101 -13.99 -0.09 -14.34
C ASP A 101 -15.23 -0.62 -13.57
N GLY A 102 -15.03 -1.38 -12.49
CA GLY A 102 -16.09 -1.94 -11.65
C GLY A 102 -16.52 -3.34 -12.07
N SER A 103 -15.87 -3.94 -13.08
CA SER A 103 -16.15 -5.31 -13.54
C SER A 103 -15.65 -6.38 -12.56
N LEU A 104 -14.66 -6.05 -11.73
CA LEU A 104 -14.16 -6.93 -10.67
C LEU A 104 -14.42 -6.33 -9.30
N GLY A 105 -14.83 -7.18 -8.36
CA GLY A 105 -14.92 -6.80 -6.95
C GLY A 105 -13.54 -6.63 -6.31
N VAL A 106 -13.44 -5.79 -5.28
CA VAL A 106 -12.16 -5.55 -4.56
C VAL A 106 -11.58 -6.85 -3.99
N GLY A 107 -12.42 -7.75 -3.45
CA GLY A 107 -11.96 -9.03 -2.93
C GLY A 107 -11.39 -9.96 -4.01
N GLU A 108 -12.01 -9.99 -5.19
CA GLU A 108 -11.51 -10.78 -6.33
C GLU A 108 -10.17 -10.25 -6.81
N LEU A 109 -10.05 -8.92 -6.96
CA LEU A 109 -8.79 -8.28 -7.31
C LEU A 109 -7.67 -8.62 -6.31
N MET A 110 -7.96 -8.49 -5.01
CA MET A 110 -6.97 -8.73 -3.95
C MET A 110 -6.52 -10.19 -3.91
N ALA A 111 -7.41 -11.15 -4.22
CA ALA A 111 -7.08 -12.57 -4.25
C ALA A 111 -6.19 -12.97 -5.44
N MET A 112 -6.13 -12.16 -6.49
CA MET A 112 -5.33 -12.45 -7.68
C MET A 112 -3.86 -12.02 -7.56
N PHE A 113 -3.50 -11.12 -6.63
CA PHE A 113 -2.12 -10.65 -6.51
C PHE A 113 -1.16 -11.79 -6.21
N HIS A 114 -0.14 -11.96 -7.07
CA HIS A 114 0.82 -13.07 -7.00
C HIS A 114 0.20 -14.46 -7.17
N GLY A 115 -1.02 -14.55 -7.68
CA GLY A 115 -1.70 -15.80 -8.02
C GLY A 115 -1.37 -16.30 -9.42
N THR A 116 -1.74 -17.54 -9.72
CA THR A 116 -1.53 -18.16 -11.05
C THR A 116 -2.46 -17.60 -12.15
N ASP A 117 -3.53 -16.93 -11.74
CA ASP A 117 -4.56 -16.37 -12.61
C ASP A 117 -4.65 -14.84 -12.43
N GLU A 118 -3.48 -14.21 -12.20
CA GLU A 118 -3.37 -12.77 -12.09
C GLU A 118 -3.72 -12.11 -13.42
N ARG A 119 -4.75 -11.27 -13.41
CA ARG A 119 -5.25 -10.54 -14.59
C ARG A 119 -5.85 -9.20 -14.21
N VAL A 120 -6.01 -8.33 -15.20
CA VAL A 120 -6.68 -7.04 -15.06
C VAL A 120 -7.63 -6.79 -16.24
N PRO A 121 -8.84 -6.25 -16.02
CA PRO A 121 -9.71 -5.83 -17.11
C PRO A 121 -9.04 -4.75 -17.98
N LEU A 122 -9.19 -4.86 -19.29
CA LEU A 122 -8.59 -3.89 -20.22
C LEU A 122 -9.16 -2.47 -20.02
N GLU A 123 -10.44 -2.34 -19.66
CA GLU A 123 -11.04 -1.03 -19.39
C GLU A 123 -10.49 -0.41 -18.10
N THR A 124 -10.26 -1.19 -17.04
CA THR A 124 -9.50 -0.76 -15.85
C THR A 124 -8.11 -0.23 -16.21
N LEU A 125 -7.38 -0.93 -17.08
CA LEU A 125 -6.06 -0.47 -17.52
C LEU A 125 -6.16 0.86 -18.28
N LYS A 126 -7.09 0.97 -19.24
CA LYS A 126 -7.34 2.20 -20.00
C LYS A 126 -7.73 3.38 -19.11
N LEU A 127 -8.65 3.17 -18.16
CA LEU A 127 -9.10 4.19 -17.21
C LEU A 127 -7.96 4.66 -16.32
N THR A 128 -7.16 3.72 -15.80
CA THR A 128 -6.01 4.03 -14.96
C THR A 128 -4.95 4.82 -15.73
N SER A 129 -4.61 4.41 -16.96
CA SER A 129 -3.68 5.15 -17.82
C SER A 129 -4.18 6.56 -18.14
N LYS A 130 -5.47 6.72 -18.46
CA LYS A 130 -6.08 8.04 -18.66
C LYS A 130 -6.01 8.87 -17.38
N GLY A 131 -6.31 8.27 -16.23
CA GLY A 131 -6.20 8.90 -14.92
C GLY A 131 -4.81 9.47 -14.64
N TYR A 132 -3.75 8.70 -14.88
CA TYR A 132 -2.38 9.19 -14.74
C TYR A 132 -2.11 10.41 -15.63
N MET A 133 -2.54 10.39 -16.89
CA MET A 133 -2.35 11.52 -17.80
C MET A 133 -3.10 12.78 -17.32
N GLU A 134 -4.33 12.65 -16.85
CA GLU A 134 -5.11 13.78 -16.33
C GLU A 134 -4.53 14.34 -15.03
N ILE A 135 -4.01 13.49 -14.13
CA ILE A 135 -3.30 13.93 -12.92
C ILE A 135 -2.09 14.77 -13.31
N VAL A 136 -1.24 14.26 -14.21
CA VAL A 136 -0.03 14.98 -14.66
C VAL A 136 -0.39 16.32 -15.31
N ARG A 137 -1.42 16.36 -16.17
CA ARG A 137 -1.90 17.62 -16.77
C ARG A 137 -2.34 18.62 -15.72
N LYS A 138 -3.19 18.22 -14.78
CA LYS A 138 -3.67 19.10 -13.70
C LYS A 138 -2.56 19.57 -12.78
N MET A 139 -1.51 18.76 -12.58
CA MET A 139 -0.34 19.15 -11.78
C MET A 139 0.56 20.18 -12.48
N LEU A 140 0.65 20.15 -13.82
CA LEU A 140 1.55 21.00 -14.59
C LEU A 140 0.90 22.31 -15.09
N GLY A 141 -0.44 22.37 -15.11
CA GLY A 141 -1.19 23.47 -15.73
C GLY A 141 -1.27 23.37 -17.25
#